data_AF-R7UPC3-F1
#
_entry.id   AF-R7UPC3-F1
#
_cell.length_a   1.000
_cell.length_b   1.000
_cell.length_c   1.000
_cell.angle_alpha   90.00
_cell.angle_beta   90.00
_cell.angle_gamma   90.00
#
_symmetry.space_group_name_H-M   'P 1'
#
loop_
_entity.id
_entity.type
_entity.pdbx_description
1 polymer ?
#
loop_
_entity_poly.entity_id
_entity_poly.type
_entity_poly.pdbx_seq_one_letter_code
_entity_poly.pdbx_strand_id
1 'polypeptide(L)'
;YDAFVAYDYNDFSWVKHQLIVEMEQKRGFNLCVHHRDFPGGEVLEEIIVDCIHKSRKTVLLLTPNFIKSHWCEFEFSMARSKLFDSGNDVIVAVILKPLPSGCVTGSLFQVLKKKLYLEWEDCDATAQDLFWRKLSDALTQTNVCDSA
;
A
#
# COMPACT_ATOMS: atom_id res chain seq x y z
N TYR A 1 -4.49 -6.60 -11.10
CA TYR A 1 -4.56 -6.88 -9.66
C TYR A 1 -5.55 -5.93 -8.99
N ASP A 2 -6.13 -6.36 -7.87
CA ASP A 2 -6.98 -5.48 -7.06
C ASP A 2 -6.13 -4.42 -6.36
N ALA A 3 -4.96 -4.81 -5.83
CA ALA A 3 -3.99 -3.89 -5.30
C ALA A 3 -2.54 -4.35 -5.48
N PHE A 4 -1.63 -3.40 -5.68
CA PHE A 4 -0.20 -3.60 -5.48
C PHE A 4 0.16 -3.29 -4.03
N VAL A 5 1.00 -4.11 -3.40
CA VAL A 5 1.45 -3.89 -2.02
C VAL A 5 2.92 -3.50 -2.01
N ALA A 6 3.21 -2.25 -1.65
CA ALA A 6 4.56 -1.76 -1.40
C ALA A 6 4.90 -1.90 0.09
N TYR A 7 5.97 -2.65 0.39
CA TYR A 7 6.44 -2.94 1.75
C TYR A 7 7.95 -3.21 1.75
N ASP A 8 8.57 -3.05 2.93
CA ASP A 8 9.98 -3.38 3.16
C ASP A 8 10.17 -4.90 3.31
N TYR A 9 11.28 -5.44 2.82
CA TYR A 9 11.56 -6.89 2.89
C TYR A 9 11.40 -7.46 4.31
N ASN A 10 11.76 -6.70 5.35
CA ASN A 10 11.66 -7.14 6.74
C ASN A 10 10.21 -7.35 7.21
N ASP A 11 9.23 -6.77 6.51
CA ASP A 11 7.81 -6.91 6.83
C ASP A 11 7.15 -8.05 6.02
N PHE A 12 7.91 -8.79 5.19
CA PHE A 12 7.41 -9.90 4.39
C PHE A 12 6.71 -11.00 5.21
N SER A 13 7.22 -11.30 6.41
CA SER A 13 6.59 -12.31 7.27
C SER A 13 5.15 -11.93 7.63
N TRP A 14 4.89 -10.66 7.92
CA TRP A 14 3.54 -10.17 8.20
C TRP A 14 2.69 -10.19 6.92
N VAL A 15 3.23 -9.73 5.79
CA VAL A 15 2.53 -9.78 4.50
C VAL A 15 2.09 -11.21 4.15
N LYS A 16 3.00 -12.18 4.29
CA LYS A 16 2.75 -13.58 3.95
C LYS A 16 1.71 -14.23 4.86
N HIS A 17 1.83 -14.05 6.17
CA HIS A 17 1.03 -14.80 7.14
C HIS A 17 -0.25 -14.08 7.58
N GLN A 18 -0.35 -12.76 7.38
CA GLN A 18 -1.52 -11.95 7.73
C GLN A 18 -2.21 -11.44 6.46
N LEU A 19 -1.57 -10.53 5.73
CA LEU A 19 -2.20 -9.81 4.61
C LEU A 19 -2.70 -10.75 3.51
N ILE A 20 -1.85 -11.67 3.03
CA ILE A 20 -2.21 -12.60 1.96
C ILE A 20 -3.30 -13.58 2.42
N VAL A 21 -3.20 -14.09 3.65
CA VAL A 21 -4.19 -15.02 4.21
C VAL A 21 -5.56 -14.34 4.31
N GLU A 22 -5.62 -13.12 4.85
CA GLU A 22 -6.88 -12.40 5.01
C GLU A 22 -7.46 -11.91 3.69
N MET A 23 -6.64 -11.27 2.86
CA MET A 23 -7.13 -10.59 1.67
C MET A 23 -7.32 -11.55 0.49
N GLU A 24 -6.36 -12.44 0.20
CA GLU A 24 -6.49 -13.36 -0.93
C GLU A 24 -7.35 -14.57 -0.60
N GLN A 25 -7.06 -15.26 0.51
CA GLN A 25 -7.68 -16.57 0.79
C GLN A 25 -9.10 -16.45 1.37
N LYS A 26 -9.33 -15.48 2.27
CA LYS A 26 -10.64 -15.33 2.92
C LYS A 26 -11.57 -14.38 2.18
N ARG A 27 -11.02 -13.33 1.57
CA ARG A 27 -11.81 -12.24 0.97
C ARG A 27 -11.77 -12.21 -0.55
N GLY A 28 -10.91 -13.02 -1.19
CA GLY A 28 -10.90 -13.21 -2.64
C GLY A 28 -10.24 -12.09 -3.44
N PHE A 29 -9.45 -11.22 -2.80
CA PHE A 29 -8.67 -10.21 -3.51
C PHE A 29 -7.45 -10.83 -4.21
N ASN A 30 -7.01 -10.22 -5.29
CA ASN A 30 -5.82 -10.57 -6.05
C ASN A 30 -4.76 -9.48 -5.85
N LEU A 31 -3.75 -9.75 -5.02
CA LEU A 31 -2.69 -8.79 -4.69
C LEU A 31 -1.46 -9.00 -5.59
N CYS A 32 -0.83 -7.90 -5.99
CA CYS A 32 0.51 -7.92 -6.58
C CYS A 32 1.54 -7.72 -5.45
N VAL A 33 2.35 -8.75 -5.18
CA VAL A 33 3.36 -8.73 -4.11
C VAL A 33 4.74 -9.06 -4.67
N HIS A 34 5.73 -8.23 -4.35
CA HIS A 34 7.02 -8.27 -5.04
C HIS A 34 7.78 -9.59 -4.92
N HIS A 35 7.65 -10.32 -3.81
CA HIS A 35 8.27 -11.62 -3.61
C HIS A 35 7.74 -12.75 -4.54
N ARG A 36 6.56 -12.57 -5.12
CA ARG A 36 5.91 -13.57 -5.98
C ARG A 36 5.89 -13.13 -7.44
N ASP A 37 5.64 -11.84 -7.67
CA ASP A 37 5.19 -11.34 -8.97
C ASP A 37 6.26 -10.53 -9.73
N PHE A 38 7.44 -10.26 -9.14
CA PHE A 38 8.48 -9.48 -9.81
C PHE A 38 9.28 -10.36 -10.80
N PRO A 39 9.36 -9.98 -12.09
CA PRO A 39 10.19 -10.67 -13.05
C PRO A 39 11.69 -10.44 -12.73
N GLY A 40 12.50 -11.50 -12.83
CA GLY A 40 13.94 -11.37 -12.70
C GLY A 40 14.55 -10.72 -13.94
N GLY A 41 15.43 -9.75 -13.76
CA GLY A 41 16.24 -9.15 -14.84
C GLY A 41 15.83 -7.76 -15.31
N GLU A 42 14.75 -7.18 -14.76
CA GLU A 42 14.32 -5.79 -15.04
C GLU A 42 14.79 -4.79 -13.96
N VAL A 43 14.75 -3.49 -14.27
CA VAL A 43 15.08 -2.42 -13.31
C VAL A 43 13.95 -2.30 -12.29
N LEU A 44 14.28 -2.35 -10.99
CA LEU A 44 13.30 -2.36 -9.88
C LEU A 44 12.23 -1.24 -10.00
N GLU A 45 12.66 -0.05 -10.39
CA GLU A 45 11.77 1.10 -10.58
C GLU A 45 10.73 0.88 -11.70
N GLU A 46 11.12 0.24 -12.81
CA GLU A 46 10.22 -0.10 -13.92
C GLU A 46 9.20 -1.15 -13.47
N ILE A 47 9.66 -2.17 -12.75
CA ILE A 47 8.77 -3.19 -12.18
C ILE A 47 7.74 -2.56 -11.24
N ILE A 48 8.16 -1.63 -10.36
CA ILE A 48 7.25 -0.95 -9.43
C ILE A 48 6.19 -0.15 -10.19
N VAL A 49 6.59 0.64 -11.20
CA VAL A 49 5.66 1.42 -12.02
C VAL A 49 4.69 0.53 -12.78
N ASP A 50 5.17 -0.59 -13.30
CA ASP A 50 4.33 -1.59 -13.95
C ASP A 50 3.31 -2.21 -13.01
N CYS A 51 3.74 -2.58 -11.79
CA CYS A 51 2.86 -3.13 -10.77
C CYS A 51 1.79 -2.14 -10.34
N ILE A 52 2.15 -0.86 -10.23
CA ILE A 52 1.22 0.25 -10.01
C ILE A 52 0.18 0.30 -11.14
N HIS A 53 0.59 0.36 -12.40
CA HIS A 53 -0.35 0.46 -13.53
C HIS A 53 -1.23 -0.78 -13.72
N LYS A 54 -0.72 -1.97 -13.39
CA LYS A 54 -1.45 -3.24 -13.45
C LYS A 54 -2.41 -3.44 -12.27
N SER A 55 -2.46 -2.51 -11.32
CA SER A 55 -3.27 -2.58 -10.11
C SER A 55 -4.29 -1.45 -10.03
N ARG A 56 -5.48 -1.72 -9.48
CA ARG A 56 -6.50 -0.66 -9.29
C ARG A 56 -6.16 0.29 -8.15
N LYS A 57 -5.53 -0.24 -7.10
CA LYS A 57 -5.06 0.50 -5.93
C LYS A 57 -3.62 0.12 -5.60
N THR A 58 -3.00 0.92 -4.76
CA THR A 58 -1.67 0.74 -4.22
C THR A 58 -1.75 0.84 -2.70
N VAL A 59 -1.42 -0.24 -2.00
CA VAL A 59 -1.35 -0.31 -0.55
C VAL A 59 0.09 -0.01 -0.12
N LEU A 60 0.26 0.99 0.73
CA LEU A 60 1.56 1.35 1.32
C LEU A 60 1.64 0.82 2.74
N LEU A 61 2.48 -0.19 2.95
CA LEU A 61 2.72 -0.74 4.28
C LEU A 61 3.84 0.06 4.96
N LEU A 62 3.42 1.08 5.70
CA LEU A 62 4.30 2.02 6.37
C LEU A 62 4.84 1.42 7.67
N THR A 63 6.15 1.26 7.71
CA THR A 63 6.95 0.94 8.88
C THR A 63 8.16 1.88 8.94
N PRO A 64 8.86 2.00 10.09
CA PRO A 64 10.09 2.78 10.17
C PRO A 64 11.14 2.34 9.13
N ASN A 65 11.22 1.04 8.82
CA ASN A 65 12.15 0.51 7.82
C ASN A 65 11.75 0.95 6.41
N PHE A 66 10.46 0.83 6.06
CA PHE A 66 9.96 1.28 4.76
C PHE A 66 10.26 2.77 4.52
N ILE A 67 10.00 3.62 5.52
CA ILE A 67 10.27 5.07 5.40
C ILE A 67 11.75 5.36 5.20
N LYS A 68 12.62 4.64 5.93
CA LYS A 68 14.07 4.85 5.87
C LYS A 68 14.70 4.35 4.58
N SER A 69 14.24 3.21 4.07
CA SER A 69 14.95 2.46 3.02
C SER A 69 14.29 2.54 1.65
N HIS A 70 12.96 2.68 1.57
CA HIS A 70 12.22 2.49 0.33
C HIS A 70 11.32 3.66 -0.07
N TRP A 71 10.97 4.54 0.87
CA TRP A 71 10.06 5.64 0.58
C TRP A 71 10.55 6.55 -0.55
N CYS A 72 11.83 6.90 -0.58
CA CYS A 72 12.38 7.80 -1.61
C CYS A 72 12.27 7.21 -3.02
N GLU A 73 12.68 5.95 -3.20
CA GLU A 73 12.60 5.24 -4.49
C GLU A 73 11.14 5.05 -4.93
N PHE A 74 10.28 4.74 -3.96
CA PHE A 74 8.87 4.56 -4.19
C PHE A 74 8.17 5.88 -4.54
N GLU A 75 8.51 6.98 -3.87
CA GLU A 75 8.06 8.33 -4.18
C GLU A 75 8.42 8.74 -5.60
N PHE A 76 9.65 8.46 -6.03
CA PHE A 76 10.07 8.68 -7.41
C PHE A 76 9.25 7.86 -8.42
N SER A 77 9.04 6.58 -8.14
CA SER A 77 8.20 5.69 -8.97
C SER A 77 6.74 6.16 -9.03
N MET A 78 6.19 6.67 -7.93
CA MET A 78 4.84 7.25 -7.88
C MET A 78 4.72 8.54 -8.69
N ALA A 79 5.73 9.41 -8.64
CA ALA A 79 5.75 10.61 -9.46
C ALA A 79 5.78 10.26 -10.96
N ARG A 80 6.59 9.26 -11.35
CA ARG A 80 6.69 8.80 -12.74
C ARG A 80 5.40 8.17 -13.26
N SER A 81 4.70 7.42 -12.42
CA SER A 81 3.38 6.84 -12.73
C SER A 81 2.23 7.87 -12.66
N LYS A 82 2.51 9.14 -12.33
CA LYS A 82 1.53 10.22 -12.17
C LYS A 82 0.44 9.91 -11.14
N LEU A 83 0.73 9.04 -10.16
CA LEU A 83 -0.20 8.70 -9.08
C LEU A 83 -0.59 9.92 -8.24
N PHE A 84 0.35 10.85 -8.04
CA PHE A 84 0.09 12.09 -7.30
C PHE A 84 -0.71 13.13 -8.11
N ASP A 85 -0.56 13.14 -9.44
CA ASP A 85 -1.20 14.12 -10.32
C ASP A 85 -2.66 13.76 -10.63
N SER A 86 -3.02 12.49 -10.49
CA SER A 86 -4.31 11.96 -10.95
C SER A 86 -5.50 12.30 -10.06
N GLY A 87 -5.29 12.91 -8.88
CA GLY A 87 -6.37 13.25 -7.93
C GLY A 87 -7.15 12.05 -7.35
N ASN A 88 -6.92 10.84 -7.86
CA ASN A 88 -7.69 9.63 -7.57
C ASN A 88 -7.28 8.97 -6.24
N ASP A 89 -8.23 8.34 -5.55
CA ASP A 89 -8.06 7.57 -4.31
C ASP A 89 -7.34 6.22 -4.52
N VAL A 90 -6.28 6.23 -5.33
CA VAL A 90 -5.55 5.02 -5.71
C VAL A 90 -4.57 4.54 -4.63
N ILE A 91 -4.26 5.36 -3.62
CA ILE A 91 -3.32 5.00 -2.55
C ILE A 91 -4.08 4.75 -1.24
N VAL A 92 -3.84 3.59 -0.63
CA VAL A 92 -4.31 3.24 0.73
C VAL A 92 -3.09 3.09 1.62
N ALA A 93 -2.93 3.96 2.61
CA ALA A 93 -1.83 3.85 3.55
C ALA A 93 -2.20 2.90 4.71
N VAL A 94 -1.27 2.04 5.09
CA VAL A 94 -1.39 1.14 6.25
C VAL A 94 -0.20 1.39 7.16
N ILE A 95 -0.43 1.94 8.34
CA ILE A 95 0.58 2.06 9.38
C ILE A 95 0.64 0.72 10.11
N LEU A 96 1.63 -0.09 9.74
CA LEU A 96 1.82 -1.42 10.35
C LEU A 96 2.54 -1.33 11.69
N LYS A 97 3.45 -0.36 11.84
CA LYS A 97 4.20 -0.11 13.07
C LYS A 97 4.20 1.38 13.36
N PRO A 98 4.20 1.80 14.64
CA PRO A 98 4.27 3.21 15.00
C PRO A 98 5.43 3.92 14.29
N LEU A 99 5.12 5.05 13.67
CA LEU A 99 6.09 5.84 12.92
C LEU A 99 6.73 6.89 13.83
N PRO A 100 8.06 7.07 13.82
CA PRO A 100 8.72 8.10 14.61
C PRO A 100 8.21 9.51 14.28
N SER A 101 8.10 10.36 15.30
CA SER A 101 7.77 11.77 15.10
C SER A 101 8.75 12.43 14.13
N GLY A 102 8.22 13.13 13.11
CA GLY A 102 9.03 13.86 12.13
C GLY A 102 9.57 13.04 10.95
N CYS A 103 9.33 11.73 10.88
CA CYS A 103 9.70 10.93 9.70
C CYS A 103 8.69 11.09 8.53
N VAL A 104 7.47 11.53 8.84
CA VAL A 104 6.42 11.82 7.87
C VAL A 104 6.60 13.25 7.36
N THR A 105 7.21 13.40 6.19
CA THR A 105 7.46 14.71 5.56
C THR A 105 7.08 14.69 4.09
N GLY A 106 7.00 15.86 3.46
CA GLY A 106 6.83 15.98 2.01
C GLY A 106 5.55 15.32 1.48
N SER A 107 5.69 14.51 0.42
CA SER A 107 4.56 13.84 -0.21
C SER A 107 3.94 12.75 0.69
N LEU A 108 4.72 12.12 1.59
CA LEU A 108 4.20 11.13 2.55
C LEU A 108 3.18 11.78 3.49
N PHE A 109 3.48 13.01 3.92
CA PHE A 109 2.54 13.80 4.70
C PHE A 109 1.27 14.09 3.91
N GLN A 110 1.34 14.36 2.60
CA GLN A 110 0.14 14.56 1.78
C GLN A 110 -0.71 13.29 1.64
N VAL A 111 -0.07 12.12 1.48
CA VAL A 111 -0.76 10.82 1.49
C VAL A 111 -1.52 10.64 2.81
N LEU A 112 -0.85 10.86 3.94
CA LEU A 112 -1.45 10.65 5.27
C LEU A 112 -2.48 11.74 5.65
N LYS A 113 -2.28 12.98 5.20
CA LYS A 113 -3.19 14.11 5.46
C LYS A 113 -4.56 13.94 4.81
N LYS A 114 -4.65 13.20 3.69
CA LYS A 114 -5.94 12.83 3.07
C LYS A 114 -6.80 11.89 3.94
N LYS A 115 -6.34 11.49 5.13
CA LYS A 115 -7.05 10.68 6.13
C LYS A 115 -7.44 9.26 5.67
N LEU A 116 -6.84 8.77 4.59
CA LEU A 116 -7.01 7.40 4.08
C LEU A 116 -5.88 6.49 4.58
N TYR A 117 -5.63 6.51 5.89
CA TYR A 117 -4.73 5.56 6.51
C TYR A 117 -5.44 4.65 7.49
N LEU A 118 -4.98 3.41 7.53
CA LEU A 118 -5.44 2.38 8.45
C LEU A 118 -4.29 2.04 9.38
N GLU A 119 -4.56 1.89 10.67
CA GLU A 119 -3.56 1.49 11.65
C GLU A 119 -3.78 0.03 12.03
N TRP A 120 -2.69 -0.72 12.08
CA TRP A 120 -2.69 -2.10 12.53
C TRP A 120 -2.51 -2.18 14.05
N GLU A 121 -3.31 -3.01 14.71
CA GLU A 121 -3.24 -3.26 16.15
C GLU A 121 -2.91 -4.74 16.41
N ASP A 122 -1.83 -5.03 17.13
CA ASP A 122 -1.36 -6.41 17.33
C ASP A 122 -2.18 -7.20 18.37
N CYS A 123 -2.77 -6.51 19.36
CA CYS A 123 -3.34 -7.14 20.55
C CYS A 123 -4.88 -7.10 20.63
N ASP A 124 -5.56 -6.47 19.67
CA ASP A 124 -7.02 -6.32 19.68
C ASP A 124 -7.66 -6.96 18.45
N ALA A 125 -8.28 -8.13 18.66
CA ALA A 125 -8.96 -8.88 17.61
C ALA A 125 -10.13 -8.12 16.98
N THR A 126 -10.82 -7.27 17.75
CA THR A 126 -11.93 -6.44 17.24
C THR A 126 -11.39 -5.34 16.34
N ALA A 127 -10.30 -4.70 16.75
CA ALA A 127 -9.61 -3.70 15.94
C ALA A 127 -9.06 -4.32 14.64
N GLN A 128 -8.50 -5.54 14.71
CA GLN A 128 -8.03 -6.27 13.52
C GLN A 128 -9.17 -6.60 12.55
N ASP A 129 -10.31 -7.10 13.02
CA ASP A 129 -11.45 -7.37 12.12
C ASP A 129 -11.94 -6.08 11.45
N LEU A 130 -12.02 -4.98 12.21
CA LEU A 130 -12.37 -3.67 11.66
C LEU A 130 -11.34 -3.18 10.64
N PHE A 131 -10.05 -3.37 10.90
CA PHE A 131 -8.97 -3.05 9.97
C PHE A 131 -9.16 -3.78 8.63
N TRP A 132 -9.39 -5.09 8.65
CA TRP A 132 -9.56 -5.87 7.42
C TRP A 132 -10.80 -5.48 6.63
N ARG A 133 -11.91 -5.14 7.32
CA ARG A 133 -13.12 -4.61 6.68
C ARG A 133 -12.83 -3.28 6.00
N LYS A 134 -12.22 -2.33 6.71
CA LYS A 134 -11.86 -1.01 6.15
C LYS A 134 -10.90 -1.13 4.97
N LEU A 135 -9.92 -2.04 5.04
CA LEU A 135 -9.01 -2.29 3.93
C LEU A 135 -9.76 -2.86 2.72
N SER A 136 -10.66 -3.82 2.94
CA SER A 136 -11.51 -4.36 1.86
C SER A 136 -12.34 -3.27 1.21
N ASP A 137 -12.99 -2.42 2.01
CA ASP A 137 -13.82 -1.32 1.51
C ASP A 137 -12.98 -0.35 0.66
N ALA A 138 -11.79 0.03 1.15
CA ALA A 138 -10.88 0.92 0.43
C ALA A 138 -10.41 0.33 -0.91
N LEU A 139 -10.24 -1.01 -1.00
CA LEU A 139 -9.87 -1.70 -2.24
C LEU A 139 -11.04 -1.90 -3.21
N THR A 140 -12.27 -1.86 -2.70
CA THR A 140 -13.49 -2.07 -3.50
C THR A 140 -14.09 -0.75 -4.00
N GLN A 141 -13.82 0.37 -3.32
CA GLN A 141 -14.23 1.70 -3.76
C GLN A 141 -13.64 2.01 -5.15
N THR A 142 -14.50 1.96 -6.17
CA THR A 142 -14.19 2.47 -7.50
C THR A 142 -14.10 3.98 -7.44
N ASN A 143 -13.03 4.55 -7.99
CA ASN A 143 -12.90 5.98 -8.19
C ASN A 143 -14.01 6.41 -9.16
N VAL A 144 -15.14 6.85 -8.64
CA VAL A 144 -16.15 7.52 -9.46
C VAL A 144 -15.51 8.84 -9.84
N CYS A 145 -15.18 9.01 -11.11
CA CYS A 145 -14.93 10.33 -11.66
C CYS A 145 -16.19 11.15 -11.37
N ASP A 146 -16.13 12.08 -10.42
CA ASP A 146 -17.08 13.19 -10.36
C ASP A 146 -16.94 13.95 -11.68
N SER A 147 -17.75 13.52 -12.63
CA SER A 147 -18.00 14.19 -13.89
C SER A 147 -19.26 15.01 -13.65
N ALA A 148 -19.09 16.25 -13.21
CA ALA A 148 -20.13 17.28 -13.25
C ALA A 148 -19.47 18.66 -13.36
#